data_AF-A0A3M6VSD5-F1
#
_entry.id   AF-A0A3M6VSD5-F1
#
_cell.length_a   1.000
_cell.length_b   1.000
_cell.length_c   1.000
_cell.angle_alpha   90.00
_cell.angle_beta   90.00
_cell.angle_gamma   90.00
#
_symmetry.space_group_name_H-M   'P 1'
#
loop_
_entity.id
_entity.type
_entity.pdbx_description
1 polymer ?
#
loop_
_entity_poly.entity_id
_entity_poly.type
_entity_poly.pdbx_seq_one_letter_code
_entity_poly.pdbx_strand_id
1 'polypeptide(L)' 'MLRNVLIMASSGIVLFSKEYANAVAQPRLVGSLITAMLEFSTKTSGAPVSYIQMSFGVLIYSILQWYTAKDW' A
#
# COMPACT_ATOMS: atom_id res chain seq x y z
N MET A 1 -7.97 0.55 16.19
CA MET A 1 -8.76 -0.60 15.67
C MET A 1 -8.43 -0.79 14.21
N LEU A 2 -8.05 -2.01 13.82
CA LEU A 2 -7.76 -2.36 12.42
C LEU A 2 -9.09 -2.43 11.65
N ARG A 3 -9.21 -1.69 10.55
CA ARG A 3 -10.47 -1.61 9.77
C ARG A 3 -10.47 -2.56 8.58
N ASN A 4 -9.38 -2.55 7.82
CA ASN A 4 -9.22 -3.33 6.59
C ASN A 4 -7.76 -3.81 6.49
N VAL A 5 -7.56 -5.02 5.97
CA VAL A 5 -6.25 -5.59 5.63
C VAL A 5 -6.25 -5.92 4.15
N LEU A 6 -5.26 -5.38 3.45
CA LEU A 6 -5.08 -5.56 2.01
C LEU A 6 -3.70 -6.15 1.76
N ILE A 7 -3.62 -7.21 0.96
CA ILE A 7 -2.36 -7.71 0.42
C ILE A 7 -2.38 -7.42 -1.07
N MET A 8 -1.33 -6.78 -1.55
CA MET A 8 -1.25 -6.27 -2.92
C MET A 8 0.05 -6.74 -3.56
N ALA A 9 -0.01 -7.03 -4.86
CA ALA A 9 1.18 -7.23 -5.67
C ALA A 9 1.92 -5.89 -5.84
N SER A 10 3.20 -5.95 -6.22
CA SER A 10 3.99 -4.76 -6.56
C SER A 10 3.39 -3.93 -7.69
N SER A 11 2.56 -4.55 -8.55
CA SER A 11 1.80 -3.89 -9.61
C SER A 11 0.61 -3.06 -9.13
N GLY A 12 0.27 -3.11 -7.84
CA GLY A 12 -0.93 -2.45 -7.28
C GLY A 12 -2.22 -3.27 -7.38
N ILE A 13 -2.14 -4.49 -7.93
CA ILE A 13 -3.27 -5.43 -7.93
C ILE A 13 -3.50 -5.93 -6.52
N VAL A 14 -4.74 -5.80 -6.02
CA VAL A 14 -5.15 -6.36 -4.73
C VAL A 14 -5.33 -7.87 -4.86
N LEU A 15 -4.51 -8.64 -4.14
CA LEU A 15 -4.53 -10.10 -4.10
C LEU A 15 -5.45 -10.62 -3.00
N PHE A 16 -5.56 -9.87 -1.91
CA PHE A 16 -6.38 -10.24 -0.76
C PHE A 16 -6.95 -8.99 -0.11
N SER A 17 -8.20 -9.08 0.34
CA SER A 17 -8.87 -8.05 1.13
C SER A 17 -9.65 -8.70 2.25
N LYS A 18 -9.43 -8.25 3.48
CA LYS A 18 -10.20 -8.64 4.65
C LYS A 18 -10.69 -7.42 5.38
N GLU A 19 -12.00 -7.37 5.59
CA GLU A 19 -12.68 -6.26 6.24
C GLU A 19 -13.06 -6.68 7.67
N TYR A 20 -12.83 -5.80 8.62
CA TYR A 20 -13.17 -6.02 10.04
C TYR A 20 -14.24 -5.04 10.51
N ALA A 21 -14.18 -3.78 10.06
CA ALA A 21 -15.19 -2.77 10.37
C ALA A 21 -15.12 -1.59 9.37
N ASN A 22 -16.27 -1.13 8.88
CA ASN A 22 -16.40 -0.10 7.84
C ASN A 22 -15.64 -0.49 6.57
N ALA A 23 -16.30 -1.33 5.76
CA ALA A 23 -15.84 -1.84 4.48
C ALA A 23 -15.29 -0.73 3.59
N VAL A 24 -14.17 -0.99 2.93
CA VAL A 24 -13.68 -0.13 1.86
C VAL A 24 -14.50 -0.47 0.63
N ALA A 25 -15.36 0.45 0.19
CA ALA A 25 -16.30 0.19 -0.91
C ALA A 25 -15.62 -0.30 -2.21
N GLN A 26 -14.38 0.15 -2.49
CA GLN A 26 -13.62 -0.26 -3.67
C GLN A 26 -12.13 -0.50 -3.35
N PRO A 27 -11.78 -1.71 -2.87
CA PRO A 27 -10.40 -2.08 -2.53
C PRO A 27 -9.43 -1.90 -3.69
N ARG A 28 -9.90 -2.16 -4.93
CA ARG A 28 -9.09 -2.09 -6.15
C ARG A 28 -8.61 -0.67 -6.47
N LEU A 29 -9.46 0.34 -6.24
CA LEU A 29 -9.07 1.74 -6.41
C LEU A 29 -8.07 2.19 -5.34
N VAL A 30 -8.22 1.66 -4.12
CA VAL A 30 -7.28 1.95 -3.03
C VAL A 30 -5.91 1.36 -3.34
N GLY A 31 -5.85 0.18 -3.93
CA GLY A 31 -4.59 -0.42 -4.36
C GLY A 31 -3.83 0.41 -5.40
N SER A 32 -4.50 0.85 -6.46
CA SER A 32 -3.86 1.70 -7.48
C SER A 32 -3.44 3.06 -6.92
N LEU A 33 -4.23 3.66 -6.02
CA LEU A 33 -3.89 4.91 -5.35
C LEU A 33 -2.63 4.76 -4.48
N ILE A 34 -2.55 3.69 -3.66
CA ILE A 34 -1.38 3.43 -2.81
C ILE A 34 -0.13 3.22 -3.68
N THR A 35 -0.24 2.49 -4.79
CA THR A 35 0.89 2.30 -5.70
C THR A 35 1.36 3.62 -6.32
N ALA A 36 0.44 4.48 -6.75
CA ALA A 36 0.80 5.80 -7.29
C ALA A 36 1.45 6.69 -6.21
N MET A 37 0.95 6.67 -4.97
CA MET A 37 1.54 7.39 -3.84
C MET A 37 2.93 6.89 -3.50
N LEU A 38 3.15 5.57 -3.55
CA LEU A 38 4.45 4.96 -3.34
C LEU A 38 5.44 5.40 -4.44
N GLU A 39 5.04 5.32 -5.71
CA GLU A 39 5.86 5.72 -6.85
C GLU A 39 6.19 7.22 -6.81
N PHE A 40 5.23 8.05 -6.43
CA PHE A 40 5.46 9.48 -6.21
C PHE A 40 6.46 9.73 -5.08
N SER A 41 6.31 9.03 -3.96
CA SER A 41 7.22 9.14 -2.81
C SER A 41 8.64 8.74 -3.16
N THR A 42 8.82 7.59 -3.82
CA THR A 42 10.15 7.10 -4.20
C THR A 42 10.83 8.06 -5.16
N LYS A 43 10.09 8.64 -6.11
CA LYS A 43 10.64 9.65 -7.03
C LYS A 43 11.00 10.97 -6.34
N THR A 44 10.20 11.40 -5.36
CA THR A 44 10.38 12.72 -4.72
C THR A 44 11.42 12.68 -3.61
N SER A 45 11.44 11.62 -2.79
CA SER A 45 12.25 11.52 -1.58
C SER A 45 13.37 10.48 -1.65
N GLY A 46 13.36 9.61 -2.67
CA GLY A 46 14.27 8.46 -2.76
C GLY A 46 13.88 7.29 -1.83
N ALA A 47 12.85 7.46 -1.00
CA ALA A 47 12.40 6.44 -0.06
C ALA A 47 10.94 6.01 -0.32
N PRO A 48 10.62 4.72 -0.21
CA PRO A 48 9.23 4.28 -0.15
C PRO A 48 8.63 4.82 1.15
N VAL A 49 7.42 5.38 1.09
CA VAL A 49 6.67 5.69 2.31
C VAL A 49 6.41 4.37 3.07
N SER A 50 6.12 4.41 4.37
CA SER A 50 5.75 3.23 5.18
C SER A 50 4.45 3.44 5.96
N TYR A 51 4.00 4.69 6.00
CA TYR A 51 2.88 5.15 6.81
C TYR A 51 2.22 6.34 6.11
N ILE A 52 0.91 6.23 5.85
CA ILE A 52 0.09 7.31 5.31
C ILE A 52 -1.07 7.53 6.27
N GLN A 53 -1.13 8.71 6.87
CA GLN A 53 -2.25 9.14 7.67
C GLN A 53 -3.14 10.08 6.86
N MET A 54 -4.41 9.70 6.70
CA MET A 54 -5.44 10.54 6.11
C MET A 54 -6.40 11.00 7.21
N SER A 55 -7.10 12.11 7.01
CA SER A 55 -8.03 12.67 8.01
C SER A 55 -9.11 11.69 8.48
N PHE A 56 -9.39 10.65 7.71
CA PHE A 56 -10.44 9.66 7.97
C PHE A 56 -9.90 8.26 8.36
N GLY A 57 -8.58 8.08 8.43
CA GLY A 57 -7.98 6.77 8.75
C GLY A 57 -6.46 6.71 8.54
N VAL A 58 -5.87 5.66 9.11
CA VAL A 58 -4.43 5.37 9.02
C VAL A 58 -4.22 4.17 8.11
N LEU A 59 -3.33 4.31 7.12
CA LEU A 59 -2.85 3.26 6.23
C LEU A 59 -1.39 2.94 6.57
N ILE A 60 -1.16 1.72 7.02
CA ILE A 60 0.18 1.17 7.21
C ILE A 60 0.39 0.14 6.11
N TYR A 61 1.53 0.23 5.44
CA TYR A 61 1.88 -0.75 4.43
C TYR A 61 3.33 -1.18 4.59
N SER A 62 3.55 -2.48 4.41
CA SER A 62 4.86 -3.10 4.44
C SER A 62 5.02 -3.83 3.12
N ILE A 63 5.81 -3.27 2.22
CA ILE A 63 6.27 -4.03 1.05
C ILE A 63 7.35 -4.95 1.59
N LEU A 64 7.12 -6.27 1.51
CA LEU A 64 8.21 -7.25 1.62
C LEU A 64 9.07 -7.07 0.37
N GLN A 65 9.94 -6.05 0.38
CA GLN A 65 10.94 -5.86 -0.63
C GLN A 65 12.03 -6.88 -0.32
N TRP A 66 11.91 -8.08 -0.88
CA TRP A 66 13.04 -8.98 -0.98
C TRP A 66 14.16 -8.17 -1.64
N TYR A 67 15.20 -7.88 -0.88
CA TYR A 67 16.40 -7.19 -1.33
C TYR A 67 17.10 -8.09 -2.35
N THR A 68 16.60 -8.14 -3.59
CA THR A 68 17.38 -8.69 -4.70
C THR A 68 18.25 -7.56 -5.21
N ALA A 69 19.31 -7.29 -4.45
CA ALA A 69 20.54 -6.83 -5.08
C ALA A 69 20.92 -7.91 -6.09
N LYS A 70 20.69 -7.64 -7.38
CA LYS A 70 21.22 -8.45 -8.46
C LYS A 70 21.77 -7.55 -9.55
N ASP A 71 22.72 -6.73 -9.13
CA ASP A 71 23.81 -6.25 -9.98
C ASP A 71 24.88 -7.35 -9.99
N TRP A 72 24.67 -8.40 -10.78
CA TRP A 72 25.68 -9.34 -11.31
C TRP A 72 25.15 -9.94 -12.62
#